data_AF-A0A8J9TYL7-F1
#
_entry.id   AF-A0A8J9TYL7-F1
#
_cell.length_a   1.000
_cell.length_b   1.000
_cell.length_c   1.000
_cell.angle_alpha   90.00
_cell.angle_beta   90.00
_cell.angle_gamma   90.00
#
_symmetry.space_group_name_H-M   'P 1'
#
loop_
_entity.id
_entity.type
_entity.pdbx_description
1 polymer ?
#
loop_
_entity_poly.entity_id
_entity_poly.type
_entity_poly.pdbx_seq_one_letter_code
_entity_poly.pdbx_strand_id
1 'polypeptide(L)'
;TEGEYHGIADDALDHIQDAIDEALDSTTLEYEVTLASGVLTLSLPPHGTWVVNKQTPNQQLWWSSPLSGPKRYEYDEADKLWFSTKD
;
A
#
# COMPACT_ATOMS: atom_id res chain seq x y z
N THR A 1 -17.67 -2.18 9.21
CA THR A 1 -18.61 -2.09 8.06
C THR A 1 -17.82 -1.86 6.79
N GLU A 2 -18.39 -2.11 5.61
CA GLU A 2 -17.69 -1.86 4.33
C GLU A 2 -17.22 -0.40 4.18
N GLY A 3 -18.03 0.56 4.66
CA GLY A 3 -17.66 1.98 4.69
C GLY A 3 -16.48 2.28 5.64
N GLU A 4 -16.45 1.66 6.82
CA GLU A 4 -15.32 1.80 7.75
C GLU A 4 -14.02 1.22 7.17
N TYR A 5 -14.09 0.05 6.53
CA TYR A 5 -12.93 -0.51 5.81
C TYR A 5 -12.42 0.44 4.74
N HIS A 6 -13.31 1.05 3.95
CA HIS A 6 -12.90 1.99 2.91
C HIS A 6 -12.15 3.19 3.48
N GLY A 7 -12.67 3.83 4.53
CA GLY A 7 -11.98 4.95 5.18
C GLY A 7 -10.60 4.54 5.70
N ILE A 8 -10.52 3.42 6.44
CA ILE A 8 -9.25 2.94 7.02
C ILE A 8 -8.23 2.56 5.94
N ALA A 9 -8.68 1.93 4.85
CA ALA A 9 -7.82 1.54 3.75
C ALA A 9 -7.37 2.74 2.90
N ASP A 10 -8.23 3.74 2.71
CA ASP A 10 -7.88 4.97 2.01
C ASP A 10 -6.85 5.77 2.82
N ASP A 11 -7.10 5.98 4.11
CA ASP A 11 -6.14 6.65 5.02
C ASP A 11 -4.77 5.95 5.02
N ALA A 12 -4.77 4.60 4.99
CA ALA A 12 -3.53 3.83 4.92
C ALA A 12 -2.78 4.02 3.59
N LEU A 13 -3.49 4.04 2.46
CA LEU A 13 -2.87 4.24 1.15
C LEU A 13 -2.33 5.67 0.99
N ASP A 14 -3.08 6.67 1.45
CA ASP A 14 -2.63 8.07 1.46
C ASP A 14 -1.36 8.21 2.32
N HIS A 15 -1.34 7.62 3.52
CA HIS A 15 -0.17 7.66 4.39
C HIS A 15 1.05 6.94 3.78
N ILE A 16 0.85 5.83 3.06
CA ILE A 16 1.93 5.14 2.35
C ILE A 16 2.47 6.03 1.22
N GLN A 17 1.60 6.70 0.47
CA GLN A 17 2.02 7.63 -0.58
C GLN A 17 2.88 8.76 -0.01
N ASP A 18 2.38 9.45 1.02
CA ASP A 18 3.10 10.55 1.68
C ASP A 18 4.46 10.09 2.20
N ALA A 19 4.54 8.90 2.82
CA ALA A 19 5.78 8.36 3.34
C ALA A 19 6.79 8.00 2.23
N ILE A 20 6.30 7.52 1.07
CA ILE A 20 7.16 7.25 -0.09
C ILE A 20 7.70 8.57 -0.65
N ASP A 21 6.85 9.57 -0.82
CA ASP A 21 7.26 10.89 -1.32
C ASP A 21 8.28 11.53 -0.37
N GLU A 22 8.02 11.56 0.94
CA GLU A 22 8.97 12.09 1.93
C GLU A 22 10.32 11.34 1.91
N ALA A 23 10.29 10.02 1.81
CA ALA A 23 11.51 9.20 1.82
C ALA A 23 12.35 9.39 0.55
N LEU A 24 11.71 9.65 -0.60
CA LEU A 24 12.37 9.71 -1.90
C LEU A 24 12.67 11.14 -2.38
N ASP A 25 12.01 12.16 -1.84
CA ASP A 25 12.16 13.58 -2.24
C ASP A 25 13.61 14.08 -2.14
N SER A 26 14.36 13.60 -1.14
CA SER A 26 15.77 13.98 -0.95
C SER A 26 16.76 13.15 -1.79
N THR A 27 16.28 12.19 -2.56
CA THR A 27 17.12 11.27 -3.34
C THR A 27 17.26 11.73 -4.78
N THR A 28 18.30 11.26 -5.47
CA THR A 28 18.45 11.44 -6.92
C THR A 28 17.82 10.30 -7.73
N LEU A 29 17.00 9.45 -7.08
CA LEU A 29 16.39 8.31 -7.74
C LEU A 29 15.24 8.79 -8.62
N GLU A 30 15.13 8.23 -9.82
CA GLU A 30 13.94 8.42 -10.65
C GLU A 30 12.83 7.53 -10.06
N TYR A 31 11.73 8.16 -9.64
CA TYR A 31 10.58 7.44 -9.12
C TYR A 31 9.27 8.10 -9.55
N GLU A 32 8.21 7.30 -9.59
CA GLU A 32 6.84 7.78 -9.81
C GLU A 32 5.92 7.03 -8.85
N VAL A 33 5.18 7.78 -8.01
CA VAL A 33 4.12 7.25 -7.16
C VAL A 33 2.77 7.76 -7.64
N THR A 34 1.80 6.86 -7.78
CA THR A 34 0.42 7.19 -8.15
C THR A 34 -0.54 6.47 -7.23
N LEU A 35 -1.62 7.14 -6.82
CA LEU A 35 -2.72 6.55 -6.08
C LEU A 35 -4.03 6.85 -6.82
N ALA A 36 -4.65 5.80 -7.37
CA ALA A 36 -5.89 5.93 -8.12
C ALA A 36 -6.80 4.73 -7.88
N SER A 37 -8.09 4.98 -7.65
CA SER A 37 -9.12 3.95 -7.50
C SER A 37 -8.76 2.85 -6.49
N GLY A 38 -8.11 3.21 -5.38
CA GLY A 38 -7.69 2.26 -4.34
C GLY A 38 -6.47 1.40 -4.72
N VAL A 39 -5.67 1.85 -5.68
CA VAL A 39 -4.42 1.22 -6.10
C VAL A 39 -3.31 2.26 -6.02
N LEU A 40 -2.35 2.01 -5.13
CA LEU A 40 -1.07 2.72 -5.07
C LEU A 40 -0.05 1.96 -5.92
N THR A 41 0.62 2.65 -6.84
CA THR A 41 1.70 2.11 -7.66
C THR A 41 2.95 2.96 -7.48
N LEU A 42 4.06 2.32 -7.10
CA LEU A 42 5.39 2.94 -7.06
C LEU A 42 6.26 2.30 -8.15
N SER A 43 6.63 3.09 -9.15
CA SER A 43 7.66 2.75 -10.13
C SER A 43 9.00 3.30 -9.68
N LEU A 44 10.01 2.43 -9.54
CA LEU A 44 11.35 2.83 -9.10
C LEU A 44 12.41 2.07 -9.94
N PRO A 45 12.74 2.54 -11.15
CA PRO A 45 13.77 1.94 -11.97
C PRO A 45 15.17 2.05 -11.33
N PRO A 46 16.06 1.05 -11.51
CA PRO A 46 15.84 -0.24 -12.18
C PRO A 46 15.24 -1.31 -11.24
N HIS A 47 14.82 -0.94 -10.04
CA HIS A 47 14.42 -1.85 -8.96
C HIS A 47 13.03 -2.48 -9.16
N GLY A 48 12.19 -1.90 -10.00
CA GLY A 48 10.92 -2.46 -10.46
C GLY A 48 9.70 -1.64 -10.04
N THR A 49 8.54 -2.31 -9.94
CA THR A 49 7.26 -1.66 -9.64
C THR A 49 6.56 -2.37 -8.49
N TRP A 50 6.23 -1.62 -7.46
CA TRP A 50 5.45 -2.05 -6.32
C TRP A 50 4.00 -1.63 -6.48
N VAL A 51 3.08 -2.47 -6.00
CA VAL A 51 1.65 -2.18 -6.02
C VAL A 51 1.05 -2.50 -4.66
N VAL A 52 0.28 -1.56 -4.11
CA VAL A 52 -0.60 -1.79 -2.95
C VAL A 52 -2.02 -1.52 -3.37
N ASN A 53 -2.95 -2.47 -3.20
CA ASN A 53 -4.33 -2.28 -3.62
C ASN A 53 -5.36 -2.73 -2.58
N LYS A 54 -6.49 -2.03 -2.56
CA LYS A 54 -7.69 -2.45 -1.84
C LYS A 54 -8.23 -3.75 -2.42
N GLN A 55 -8.66 -4.65 -1.55
CA GLN A 55 -9.41 -5.86 -1.87
C GLN A 55 -10.67 -5.90 -1.03
N THR A 56 -11.65 -5.11 -1.49
CA THR A 56 -12.93 -4.88 -0.80
C THR A 56 -13.65 -6.16 -0.39
N PRO A 57 -13.76 -7.22 -1.22
CA PRO A 57 -14.50 -8.43 -0.83
C PRO A 57 -13.93 -9.10 0.42
N ASN A 58 -12.61 -8.98 0.65
CA ASN A 58 -11.93 -9.60 1.80
C ASN A 58 -11.56 -8.58 2.88
N GLN A 59 -11.86 -7.29 2.70
CA GLN A 59 -11.42 -6.19 3.57
C GLN A 59 -9.90 -6.21 3.83
N GLN A 60 -9.12 -6.41 2.77
CA GLN A 60 -7.66 -6.55 2.82
C GLN A 60 -6.95 -5.45 2.04
N LEU A 61 -5.68 -5.23 2.37
CA LEU A 61 -4.71 -4.61 1.47
C LEU A 61 -3.80 -5.69 0.91
N TRP A 62 -3.57 -5.66 -0.40
CA TRP A 62 -2.65 -6.57 -1.07
C TRP A 62 -1.42 -5.80 -1.51
N TRP A 63 -0.26 -6.38 -1.26
CA TRP A 63 1.05 -5.88 -1.62
C TRP A 63 1.65 -6.78 -2.67
N SER A 64 2.21 -6.19 -3.73
CA SER A 64 3.01 -6.87 -4.74
C SER A 64 4.36 -6.18 -4.82
N SER A 65 5.44 -6.93 -4.57
CA SER A 65 6.81 -6.44 -4.69
C SER A 65 7.62 -7.26 -5.70
N PRO A 66 8.48 -6.61 -6.52
CA PRO A 66 9.44 -7.30 -7.37
C PRO A 66 10.53 -8.04 -6.56
N LEU A 67 10.68 -7.73 -5.27
CA LEU A 67 11.72 -8.30 -4.41
C LEU A 67 11.19 -9.41 -3.49
N SER A 68 10.04 -9.17 -2.85
CA SER A 68 9.48 -10.09 -1.84
C SER A 68 8.25 -10.86 -2.29
N GLY A 69 7.73 -10.59 -3.49
CA GLY A 69 6.51 -11.19 -3.99
C GLY A 69 5.24 -10.65 -3.29
N PRO A 70 4.13 -11.40 -3.35
CA PRO A 70 2.84 -10.92 -2.87
C PRO A 70 2.70 -11.10 -1.34
N LYS A 71 2.10 -10.11 -0.68
CA LYS A 71 1.65 -10.18 0.72
C LYS A 71 0.22 -9.68 0.85
N ARG A 72 -0.46 -10.10 1.91
CA ARG A 72 -1.84 -9.71 2.23
C ARG A 72 -1.90 -9.22 3.65
N TYR A 73 -2.69 -8.18 3.87
CA TYR A 73 -2.84 -7.54 5.16
C TYR A 73 -4.31 -7.42 5.52
N GLU A 74 -4.64 -7.76 6.76
CA GLU A 74 -5.94 -7.53 7.38
C GLU A 74 -5.79 -6.48 8.47
N TYR A 75 -6.81 -5.65 8.63
CA TYR A 75 -6.84 -4.64 9.68
C TYR A 75 -7.44 -5.23 10.95
N ASP A 76 -6.69 -5.16 12.05
CA ASP A 76 -7.24 -5.44 13.37
C ASP A 76 -7.81 -4.15 13.98
N GLU A 77 -9.10 -4.16 14.25
CA GLU A 77 -9.78 -3.03 14.85
C GLU A 77 -9.39 -2.80 16.31
N ALA A 78 -8.92 -3.83 17.03
CA ALA A 78 -8.54 -3.72 18.43
C ALA A 78 -7.21 -2.97 18.57
N ASP A 79 -6.19 -3.42 17.86
CA ASP A 79 -4.86 -2.82 17.90
C ASP A 79 -4.70 -1.62 16.95
N LYS A 80 -5.67 -1.40 16.05
CA LYS A 80 -5.63 -0.37 14.99
C LYS A 80 -4.44 -0.53 14.05
N LEU A 81 -4.08 -1.78 13.74
CA LEU A 81 -2.90 -2.14 12.96
C LEU A 81 -3.24 -3.06 11.79
N TRP A 82 -2.45 -2.95 10.73
CA TRP A 82 -2.46 -3.89 9.61
C TRP A 82 -1.50 -5.05 9.87
N PHE A 83 -2.01 -6.28 9.86
CA PHE A 83 -1.23 -7.49 10.10
C PHE A 83 -1.13 -8.34 8.84
N SER A 84 0.05 -8.90 8.58
CA SER A 84 0.23 -9.81 7.45
C SER A 84 -0.43 -11.16 7.73
N THR A 85 -1.30 -11.60 6.83
CA THR A 85 -2.11 -12.82 7.04
C THR A 85 -1.58 -14.07 6.33
N LYS A 86 -0.43 -13.94 5.64
CA LYS A 86 0.31 -15.05 5.03
C LYS A 86 1.81 -14.76 4.99
N ASP A 87 2.59 -15.72 5.49
CA ASP A 87 3.97 -16.00 5.08
C ASP A 87 3.97 -16.99 3.90
#